data_AF-A0A1H5WCS3-F1
#
_entry.id   AF-A0A1H5WCS3-F1
#
_cell.length_a   1.000
_cell.length_b   1.000
_cell.length_c   1.000
_cell.angle_alpha   90.00
_cell.angle_beta   90.00
_cell.angle_gamma   90.00
#
_symmetry.space_group_name_H-M   'P 1'
#
loop_
_entity.id
_entity.type
_entity.pdbx_description
1 polymer ?
#
loop_
_entity_poly.entity_id
_entity_poly.type
_entity_poly.pdbx_seq_one_letter_code
_entity_poly.pdbx_strand_id
1 'polypeptide(L)'
;MVTGLSKEHRGVKRYSVLVFSIGMILTIFITHLVYKGQQQLANSNFEFLANNQAENIKELVMLDVGFIGAGASFYHATQPPTWDNFSTFVAPLLADSKSLIAMQWMKKVYPEQIDSHVKKVREHFPKYQIYTVPKGKPRIDGYILENEEPIYVASDVYPVNEANLRALGYYSSRERVRRVIDSTLATGEPSLSDKIRLLQDGFDRSLPKQGMLVYHPVFEVGGQSLRGVVIGVIRTTVYFEQIVSRTSIGKEVGVRVVDLGFDAEDDPVMYQNTNWDSLNTQSKDIVIDLYDRQWKVQFKHDSEISQTDRIILICVASGGFVISLLLAYVVQLMLREQRRLTQLVNRRTRDLQYLVERDPLTEVYNRRAFNRLADYHIACDKPFSLVIIDIDKFKQINDRFGHVVGDEILMQIAAYISEQLYPDDLLFRLGGDEFAVISRCIDYTLLDNYLNQVCQNTSTLKWDTIDPKFVCTLSVGAAVYRGESLEQLINRADEQLYISKAKGRNMANVA
;
A
#
# COMPACT_ATOMS: atom_id res chain seq x y z
N MET A 1 -11.08 37.75 13.76
CA MET A 1 -11.26 36.95 12.52
C MET A 1 -12.02 35.67 12.86
N VAL A 2 -13.26 35.58 12.38
CA VAL A 2 -14.09 34.38 12.14
C VAL A 2 -14.31 33.39 13.30
N THR A 3 -15.30 33.66 14.15
CA THR A 3 -15.99 32.62 14.95
C THR A 3 -17.49 32.79 14.80
N GLY A 4 -18.08 32.12 13.81
CA GLY A 4 -19.52 32.19 13.54
C GLY A 4 -20.00 31.26 12.44
N LEU A 5 -19.42 30.07 12.31
CA LEU A 5 -19.99 29.05 11.43
C LEU A 5 -21.11 28.33 12.19
N SER A 6 -22.35 28.47 11.70
CA SER A 6 -23.55 27.82 12.24
C SER A 6 -23.32 26.32 12.47
N LYS A 7 -23.99 25.72 13.48
CA LYS A 7 -23.88 24.29 13.81
C LYS A 7 -24.02 23.38 12.56
N GLU A 8 -24.80 23.79 11.57
CA GLU A 8 -24.99 23.09 10.31
C GLU A 8 -23.81 23.19 9.35
N HIS A 9 -23.09 24.32 9.28
CA HIS A 9 -21.86 24.43 8.49
C HIS A 9 -20.75 23.50 9.01
N ARG A 10 -20.74 23.19 10.31
CA ARG A 10 -19.84 22.19 10.88
C ARG A 10 -20.16 20.77 10.39
N GLY A 11 -21.43 20.43 10.15
CA GLY A 11 -21.85 19.10 9.68
C GLY A 11 -21.25 18.74 8.32
N VAL A 12 -21.34 19.62 7.32
CA VAL A 12 -20.80 19.34 5.97
C VAL A 12 -19.29 19.23 5.95
N LYS A 13 -18.60 20.12 6.68
CA LYS A 13 -17.14 20.01 6.83
C LYS A 13 -16.74 18.71 7.51
N ARG A 14 -17.53 18.20 8.46
CA ARG A 14 -17.28 16.91 9.13
C ARG A 14 -17.35 15.73 8.18
N TYR A 15 -18.37 15.66 7.31
CA TYR A 15 -18.50 14.54 6.35
C TYR A 15 -17.39 14.54 5.30
N SER A 16 -17.02 15.69 4.74
CA SER A 16 -15.91 15.76 3.78
C SER A 16 -14.57 15.37 4.42
N VAL A 17 -14.33 15.81 5.66
CA VAL A 17 -13.12 15.42 6.43
C VAL A 17 -13.11 13.94 6.75
N LEU A 18 -14.26 13.35 7.11
CA LEU A 18 -14.39 11.91 7.36
C LEU A 18 -14.06 11.09 6.11
N VAL A 19 -14.63 11.46 4.97
CA VAL A 19 -14.38 10.81 3.68
C VAL A 19 -12.90 10.89 3.30
N PHE A 20 -12.28 12.07 3.43
CA PHE A 20 -10.85 12.24 3.20
C PHE A 20 -10.01 11.35 4.13
N SER A 21 -10.38 11.29 5.42
CA SER A 21 -9.66 10.49 6.42
C SER A 21 -9.74 8.99 6.11
N ILE A 22 -10.92 8.50 5.72
CA ILE A 22 -11.11 7.09 5.31
C ILE A 22 -10.27 6.79 4.05
N GLY A 23 -10.28 7.69 3.06
CA GLY A 23 -9.47 7.54 1.85
C GLY A 23 -7.96 7.52 2.13
N MET A 24 -7.49 8.35 3.06
CA MET A 24 -6.10 8.36 3.51
C MET A 24 -5.72 7.08 4.24
N ILE A 25 -6.58 6.56 5.13
CA ILE A 25 -6.35 5.28 5.82
C ILE A 25 -6.24 4.16 4.80
N LEU A 26 -7.13 4.11 3.81
CA LEU A 26 -7.08 3.11 2.74
C LEU A 26 -5.81 3.25 1.89
N THR A 27 -5.40 4.48 1.56
CA THR A 27 -4.17 4.75 0.81
C THR A 27 -2.93 4.28 1.56
N ILE A 28 -2.85 4.55 2.87
CA ILE A 28 -1.75 4.07 3.73
C ILE A 28 -1.74 2.55 3.77
N PHE A 29 -2.91 1.91 3.91
CA PHE A 29 -3.03 0.46 3.91
C PHE A 29 -2.56 -0.16 2.59
N ILE A 30 -3.01 0.36 1.45
CA ILE A 30 -2.58 -0.11 0.12
C ILE A 30 -1.07 0.09 -0.07
N THR A 31 -0.54 1.25 0.30
CA THR A 31 0.90 1.54 0.21
C THR A 31 1.71 0.57 1.06
N HIS A 32 1.21 0.22 2.26
CA HIS A 32 1.84 -0.78 3.12
C HIS A 32 1.80 -2.20 2.51
N LEU A 33 0.70 -2.60 1.88
CA LEU A 33 0.60 -3.87 1.17
C LEU A 33 1.58 -3.94 -0.01
N VAL A 34 1.67 -2.87 -0.80
CA VAL A 34 2.63 -2.77 -1.91
C VAL A 34 4.06 -2.87 -1.39
N TYR A 35 4.39 -2.14 -0.32
CA TYR A 35 5.70 -2.20 0.31
C TYR A 35 6.07 -3.62 0.76
N LYS A 36 5.17 -4.31 1.48
CA LYS A 36 5.38 -5.71 1.88
C LYS A 36 5.55 -6.64 0.68
N GLY A 37 4.76 -6.45 -0.37
CA GLY A 37 4.88 -7.22 -1.62
C GLY A 37 6.22 -7.03 -2.31
N GLN A 38 6.69 -5.78 -2.42
CA GLN A 38 8.02 -5.47 -2.97
C GLN A 38 9.15 -6.10 -2.14
N GLN A 39 9.08 -6.03 -0.82
CA GLN A 39 10.07 -6.63 0.06
C GLN A 39 10.13 -8.16 -0.09
N GLN A 40 8.97 -8.82 -0.15
CA GLN A 40 8.89 -10.26 -0.34
C GLN A 40 9.46 -10.68 -1.70
N LEU A 41 9.09 -9.98 -2.78
CA LEU A 41 9.60 -10.24 -4.12
C LEU A 41 11.12 -10.04 -4.20
N ALA A 42 11.65 -8.97 -3.59
CA ALA A 42 13.07 -8.70 -3.55
C ALA A 42 13.84 -9.82 -2.85
N ASN A 43 13.34 -10.30 -1.70
CA ASN A 43 13.94 -11.41 -0.97
C ASN A 43 13.92 -12.71 -1.79
N SER A 44 12.79 -13.06 -2.42
CA SER A 44 12.69 -14.27 -3.25
C SER A 44 13.63 -14.21 -4.46
N ASN A 45 13.73 -13.06 -5.13
CA ASN A 45 14.67 -12.88 -6.24
C ASN A 45 16.12 -13.03 -5.78
N PHE A 46 16.46 -12.46 -4.62
CA PHE A 46 17.79 -12.62 -4.02
C PHE A 46 18.09 -14.08 -3.69
N GLU A 47 17.16 -14.82 -3.09
CA GLU A 47 17.35 -16.24 -2.80
C GLU A 47 17.54 -17.07 -4.07
N PHE A 48 16.74 -16.81 -5.11
CA PHE A 48 16.89 -17.47 -6.40
C PHE A 48 18.27 -17.18 -7.03
N LEU A 49 18.70 -15.93 -7.01
CA LEU A 49 20.03 -15.54 -7.50
C LEU A 49 21.14 -16.23 -6.71
N ALA A 50 21.08 -16.22 -5.37
CA ALA A 50 22.09 -16.85 -4.52
C ALA A 50 22.22 -18.35 -4.80
N ASN A 51 21.09 -19.07 -4.87
CA ASN A 51 21.07 -20.50 -5.18
C ASN A 51 21.63 -20.80 -6.57
N ASN A 52 21.20 -20.05 -7.59
CA ASN A 52 21.69 -20.26 -8.95
C ASN A 52 23.19 -19.95 -9.08
N GLN A 53 23.70 -18.92 -8.40
CA GLN A 53 25.13 -18.63 -8.43
C GLN A 53 25.94 -19.72 -7.72
N ALA A 54 25.46 -20.23 -6.58
CA ALA A 54 26.11 -21.33 -5.89
C ALA A 54 26.17 -22.61 -6.76
N GLU A 55 25.05 -22.99 -7.39
CA GLU A 55 25.03 -24.13 -8.32
C GLU A 55 25.91 -23.90 -9.56
N ASN A 56 25.92 -22.69 -10.14
CA ASN A 56 26.82 -22.39 -11.26
C ASN A 56 28.30 -22.57 -10.88
N ILE A 57 28.71 -22.17 -9.67
CA ILE A 57 30.08 -22.39 -9.20
C ILE A 57 30.37 -23.89 -9.11
N LYS A 58 29.44 -24.66 -8.52
CA LYS A 58 29.55 -26.12 -8.42
C LYS A 58 29.69 -26.75 -9.81
N GLU A 59 28.85 -26.37 -10.77
CA GLU A 59 28.91 -26.87 -12.14
C GLU A 59 30.25 -26.55 -12.82
N LEU A 60 30.79 -25.34 -12.65
CA LEU A 60 32.10 -24.96 -13.20
C LEU A 60 33.25 -25.78 -12.61
N VAL A 61 33.23 -26.01 -11.29
CA VAL A 61 34.22 -26.86 -10.63
C VAL A 61 34.10 -28.30 -11.15
N MET A 62 32.88 -28.84 -11.21
CA MET A 62 32.61 -30.20 -11.69
C MET A 62 33.02 -30.38 -13.15
N LEU A 63 32.83 -29.35 -13.99
CA LEU A 63 33.27 -29.37 -15.39
C LEU A 63 34.79 -29.50 -15.50
N ASP A 64 35.55 -28.70 -14.73
CA ASP A 64 37.01 -28.79 -14.72
C ASP A 64 37.50 -30.14 -14.17
N VAL A 65 36.87 -30.63 -13.10
CA VAL A 65 37.16 -31.99 -12.57
C VAL A 65 36.89 -33.05 -13.66
N GLY A 66 35.82 -32.88 -14.44
CA GLY A 66 35.50 -33.74 -15.59
C GLY A 66 36.58 -33.72 -16.67
N PHE A 67 37.09 -32.54 -17.05
CA PHE A 67 38.21 -32.43 -18.00
C PHE A 67 39.46 -33.14 -17.48
N ILE A 68 39.77 -32.98 -16.19
CA ILE A 68 40.91 -33.64 -15.55
C ILE A 68 40.72 -35.16 -15.53
N GLY A 69 39.50 -35.63 -15.28
CA GLY A 69 39.13 -37.04 -15.38
C GLY A 69 39.25 -37.61 -16.79
N ALA A 70 38.95 -36.82 -17.83
CA ALA A 70 39.24 -37.21 -19.21
C ALA A 70 40.76 -37.35 -19.45
N GLY A 71 41.57 -36.45 -18.90
CA GLY A 71 43.04 -36.58 -18.88
C GLY A 71 43.52 -37.83 -18.15
N ALA A 72 42.91 -38.17 -17.02
CA ALA A 72 43.19 -39.41 -16.28
C ALA A 72 42.80 -40.66 -17.09
N SER A 73 41.67 -40.62 -17.80
CA SER A 73 41.19 -41.72 -18.63
C SER A 73 42.17 -42.05 -19.77
N PHE A 74 42.91 -41.07 -20.28
CA PHE A 74 43.98 -41.31 -21.25
C PHE A 74 45.04 -42.28 -20.71
N TYR A 75 45.55 -42.06 -19.49
CA TYR A 75 46.56 -42.94 -18.88
C TYR A 75 46.01 -44.29 -18.43
N HIS A 76 44.70 -44.36 -18.18
CA HIS A 76 44.01 -45.61 -17.90
C HIS A 76 43.86 -46.47 -19.16
N ALA A 77 43.39 -45.87 -20.26
CA ALA A 77 43.08 -46.58 -21.51
C ALA A 77 44.31 -46.87 -22.37
N THR A 78 45.40 -46.12 -22.20
CA THR A 78 46.59 -46.22 -23.06
C THR A 78 47.79 -46.86 -22.37
N GLN A 79 48.75 -47.33 -23.17
CA GLN A 79 49.96 -48.01 -22.69
C GLN A 79 51.16 -47.04 -22.64
N PRO A 80 52.20 -47.33 -21.83
CA PRO A 80 53.36 -46.44 -21.67
C PRO A 80 54.03 -45.90 -22.95
N PRO A 81 54.09 -46.62 -24.09
CA PRO A 81 54.67 -46.09 -25.33
C PRO A 81 53.87 -44.96 -25.99
N THR A 82 52.57 -44.85 -25.71
CA THR A 82 51.70 -43.84 -26.30
C THR A 82 51.52 -42.62 -25.41
N TRP A 83 52.06 -42.64 -24.19
CA TRP A 83 51.93 -41.57 -23.22
C TRP A 83 52.57 -40.26 -23.67
N ASP A 84 53.55 -40.32 -24.57
CA ASP A 84 54.19 -39.14 -25.16
C ASP A 84 53.19 -38.26 -25.96
N ASN A 85 52.01 -38.79 -26.30
CA ASN A 85 50.93 -38.04 -26.95
C ASN A 85 49.97 -37.35 -25.98
N PHE A 86 50.23 -37.39 -24.67
CA PHE A 86 49.35 -36.79 -23.66
C PHE A 86 49.06 -35.32 -23.93
N SER A 87 50.09 -34.53 -24.26
CA SER A 87 49.96 -33.11 -24.60
C SER A 87 48.97 -32.85 -25.72
N THR A 88 48.96 -33.70 -26.75
CA THR A 88 48.06 -33.58 -27.92
C THR A 88 46.63 -33.90 -27.52
N PHE A 89 46.43 -34.87 -26.61
CA PHE A 89 45.11 -35.24 -26.11
C PHE A 89 44.50 -34.17 -25.21
N VAL A 90 45.28 -33.59 -24.29
CA VAL A 90 44.75 -32.61 -23.31
C VAL A 90 44.69 -31.18 -23.85
N ALA A 91 45.40 -30.86 -24.93
CA ALA A 91 45.38 -29.54 -25.56
C ALA A 91 43.95 -28.96 -25.78
N PRO A 92 43.01 -29.66 -26.43
CA PRO A 92 41.65 -29.16 -26.59
C PRO A 92 40.91 -29.02 -25.24
N LEU A 93 41.13 -29.93 -24.29
CA LEU A 93 40.47 -29.88 -22.97
C LEU A 93 40.85 -28.62 -22.18
N LEU A 94 42.14 -28.24 -22.21
CA LEU A 94 42.59 -27.00 -21.57
C LEU A 94 42.15 -25.76 -22.33
N ALA A 95 42.00 -25.84 -23.67
CA ALA A 95 41.51 -24.71 -24.46
C ALA A 95 40.04 -24.38 -24.18
N ASP A 96 39.23 -25.41 -23.85
CA ASP A 96 37.80 -25.26 -23.54
C ASP A 96 37.55 -24.78 -22.10
N SER A 97 38.54 -24.88 -21.21
CA SER A 97 38.45 -24.35 -19.84
C SER A 97 39.14 -22.99 -19.70
N LYS A 98 38.51 -22.09 -18.94
CA LYS A 98 39.09 -20.78 -18.59
C LYS A 98 39.89 -20.81 -17.28
N SER A 99 39.60 -21.79 -16.42
CA SER A 99 40.09 -21.89 -15.05
C SER A 99 41.20 -22.93 -14.92
N LEU A 100 41.18 -23.99 -15.73
CA LEU A 100 42.22 -25.01 -15.77
C LEU A 100 43.45 -24.49 -16.52
N ILE A 101 44.55 -24.27 -15.80
CA ILE A 101 45.78 -23.68 -16.35
C ILE A 101 46.83 -24.70 -16.75
N ALA A 102 46.79 -25.90 -16.16
CA ALA A 102 47.71 -26.98 -16.46
C ALA A 102 47.15 -28.35 -16.04
N MET A 103 47.59 -29.40 -16.72
CA MET A 103 47.47 -30.77 -16.25
C MET A 103 48.86 -31.40 -16.14
N GLN A 104 49.05 -32.19 -15.10
CA GLN A 104 50.30 -32.84 -14.78
C GLN A 104 50.09 -34.32 -14.51
N TRP A 105 50.97 -35.16 -15.05
CA TRP A 105 50.99 -36.58 -14.74
C TRP A 105 51.99 -36.87 -13.62
N MET A 106 51.50 -37.37 -12.50
CA MET A 106 52.33 -37.88 -11.40
C MET A 106 52.37 -39.39 -11.43
N LYS A 107 53.45 -39.94 -11.98
CA LYS A 107 53.64 -41.39 -12.05
C LYS A 107 54.06 -41.93 -10.69
N LYS A 108 53.51 -43.09 -10.29
CA LYS A 108 54.00 -43.85 -9.15
C LYS A 108 55.33 -44.52 -9.52
N VAL A 109 56.38 -44.27 -8.75
CA VAL A 109 57.73 -44.77 -8.99
C VAL A 109 58.31 -45.32 -7.68
N TYR A 110 58.72 -46.58 -7.69
CA TYR A 110 59.41 -47.19 -6.56
C TYR A 110 60.88 -46.74 -6.50
N PRO A 111 61.51 -46.70 -5.31
CA PRO A 111 62.89 -46.22 -5.15
C PRO A 111 63.89 -46.89 -6.11
N GLU A 112 63.79 -48.21 -6.27
CA GLU A 112 64.59 -49.04 -7.18
C GLU A 112 64.44 -48.67 -8.67
N GLN A 113 63.35 -48.00 -9.05
CA GLN A 113 63.05 -47.63 -10.43
C GLN A 113 63.44 -46.18 -10.75
N ILE A 114 63.85 -45.38 -9.77
CA ILE A 114 64.08 -43.93 -9.92
C ILE A 114 65.07 -43.61 -11.02
N ASP A 115 66.24 -44.26 -11.07
CA ASP A 115 67.27 -43.96 -12.06
C ASP A 115 66.79 -44.25 -13.48
N SER A 116 66.11 -45.39 -13.66
CA SER A 116 65.51 -45.76 -14.95
C SER A 116 64.42 -44.78 -15.39
N HIS A 117 63.62 -44.29 -14.45
CA HIS A 117 62.55 -43.33 -14.68
C HIS A 117 63.12 -41.96 -15.07
N VAL A 118 64.10 -41.45 -14.31
CA VAL A 118 64.79 -40.19 -14.61
C VAL A 118 65.44 -40.23 -15.98
N LYS A 119 66.10 -41.34 -16.34
CA LYS A 119 66.70 -41.51 -17.66
C LYS A 119 65.66 -41.42 -18.78
N LYS A 120 64.52 -42.09 -18.62
CA LYS A 120 63.43 -42.09 -19.61
C LYS A 120 62.80 -40.70 -19.77
N VAL A 121 62.48 -40.00 -18.67
CA VAL A 121 61.86 -38.66 -18.75
C VAL A 121 62.82 -37.63 -19.36
N ARG A 122 64.14 -37.79 -19.15
CA ARG A 122 65.17 -36.92 -19.76
C ARG A 122 65.24 -36.98 -21.28
N GLU A 123 64.70 -38.03 -21.91
CA GLU A 123 64.60 -38.12 -23.37
C GLU A 123 63.72 -36.99 -23.93
N HIS A 124 62.69 -36.58 -23.18
CA HIS A 124 61.78 -35.50 -23.55
C HIS A 124 62.08 -34.19 -22.80
N PHE A 125 62.57 -34.26 -21.56
CA PHE A 125 62.88 -33.11 -20.72
C PHE A 125 64.34 -33.16 -20.20
N PRO A 126 65.33 -32.64 -20.97
CA PRO A 126 66.75 -32.83 -20.65
C PRO A 126 67.20 -32.33 -19.27
N LYS A 127 66.51 -31.35 -18.70
CA LYS A 127 66.80 -30.76 -17.36
C LYS A 127 66.06 -31.48 -16.22
N TYR A 128 65.39 -32.60 -16.48
CA TYR A 128 64.60 -33.31 -15.49
C TYR A 128 65.46 -33.84 -14.32
N GLN A 129 65.01 -33.55 -13.10
CA GLN A 129 65.57 -34.07 -11.87
C GLN A 129 64.46 -34.16 -10.83
N ILE A 130 64.45 -35.25 -10.06
CA ILE A 130 63.48 -35.38 -8.97
C ILE A 130 63.87 -34.47 -7.81
N TYR A 131 62.88 -33.84 -7.19
CA TYR A 131 63.08 -32.98 -6.04
C TYR A 131 61.82 -32.91 -5.17
N THR A 132 61.99 -32.47 -3.93
CA THR A 132 60.89 -32.20 -3.02
C THR A 132 61.10 -30.90 -2.24
N VAL A 133 60.02 -30.38 -1.65
CA VAL A 133 60.02 -29.15 -0.86
C VAL A 133 59.34 -29.40 0.49
N PRO A 134 60.09 -29.88 1.50
CA PRO A 134 59.54 -30.20 2.80
C PRO A 134 58.98 -28.96 3.51
N LYS A 135 58.05 -29.15 4.46
CA LYS A 135 57.43 -28.03 5.20
C LYS A 135 58.52 -27.21 5.91
N GLY A 136 58.58 -25.91 5.58
CA GLY A 136 59.53 -24.97 6.19
C GLY A 136 60.99 -25.10 5.75
N LYS A 137 61.33 -26.02 4.83
CA LYS A 137 62.70 -26.25 4.34
C LYS A 137 62.88 -25.80 2.89
N PRO A 138 64.10 -25.51 2.43
CA PRO A 138 64.39 -25.26 1.01
C PRO A 138 64.17 -26.53 0.17
N ARG A 139 64.20 -26.36 -1.16
CA ARG A 139 64.18 -27.46 -2.12
C ARG A 139 65.33 -28.45 -1.84
N ILE A 140 65.02 -29.73 -1.88
CA ILE A 140 65.98 -30.83 -1.77
C ILE A 140 65.88 -31.67 -3.03
N ASP A 141 66.99 -31.87 -3.73
CA ASP A 141 67.06 -32.73 -4.90
C ASP A 141 67.29 -34.20 -4.50
N GLY A 142 66.73 -35.13 -5.26
CA GLY A 142 66.82 -36.57 -5.00
C GLY A 142 65.64 -37.13 -4.19
N TYR A 143 65.73 -38.41 -3.83
CA TYR A 143 64.75 -39.14 -3.01
C TYR A 143 65.09 -39.01 -1.53
N ILE A 144 64.07 -38.77 -0.69
CA ILE A 144 64.25 -38.55 0.76
C ILE A 144 63.19 -39.23 1.64
N LEU A 145 62.26 -40.02 1.07
CA LEU A 145 61.22 -40.66 1.88
C LEU A 145 61.82 -41.82 2.69
N GLU A 146 61.23 -42.06 3.86
CA GLU A 146 61.60 -43.17 4.74
C GLU A 146 60.88 -44.46 4.28
N ASN A 147 61.39 -45.63 4.66
CA ASN A 147 60.76 -46.95 4.44
C ASN A 147 60.60 -47.40 2.97
N GLU A 148 61.43 -46.92 2.05
CA GLU A 148 61.40 -47.31 0.63
C GLU A 148 60.02 -47.11 -0.03
N GLU A 149 59.26 -46.12 0.46
CA GLU A 149 57.93 -45.82 -0.07
C GLU A 149 58.01 -45.30 -1.51
N PRO A 150 57.03 -45.64 -2.36
CA PRO A 150 56.96 -45.12 -3.71
C PRO A 150 56.65 -43.62 -3.70
N ILE A 151 57.27 -42.89 -4.62
CA ILE A 151 56.96 -41.48 -4.88
C ILE A 151 55.95 -41.34 -6.00
N TYR A 152 55.11 -40.32 -5.89
CA TYR A 152 54.30 -39.82 -6.98
C TYR A 152 55.01 -38.61 -7.54
N VAL A 153 55.69 -38.79 -8.68
CA VAL A 153 56.58 -37.78 -9.24
C VAL A 153 56.04 -37.24 -10.54
N ALA A 154 55.99 -35.92 -10.62
CA ALA A 154 55.64 -35.17 -11.82
C ALA A 154 56.51 -35.57 -13.00
N SER A 155 55.95 -36.34 -13.93
CA SER A 155 56.69 -36.96 -15.04
C SER A 155 56.33 -36.37 -16.40
N ASP A 156 55.18 -35.72 -16.50
CA ASP A 156 54.73 -35.00 -17.70
C ASP A 156 53.86 -33.80 -17.29
N VAL A 157 53.80 -32.76 -18.11
CA VAL A 157 53.03 -31.55 -17.84
C VAL A 157 52.62 -30.84 -19.14
N TYR A 158 51.39 -30.34 -19.17
CA TYR A 158 50.87 -29.53 -20.26
C TYR A 158 50.12 -28.30 -19.72
N PRO A 159 50.24 -27.11 -20.35
CA PRO A 159 51.10 -26.78 -21.49
C PRO A 159 52.58 -26.74 -21.11
N VAL A 160 53.45 -27.10 -22.05
CA VAL A 160 54.90 -27.07 -21.86
C VAL A 160 55.39 -25.62 -21.97
N ASN A 161 55.51 -24.94 -20.82
CA ASN A 161 56.04 -23.58 -20.71
C ASN A 161 56.98 -23.47 -19.50
N GLU A 162 57.74 -22.38 -19.41
CA GLU A 162 58.75 -22.20 -18.37
C GLU A 162 58.15 -22.27 -16.95
N ALA A 163 56.94 -21.76 -16.75
CA ALA A 163 56.25 -21.78 -15.46
C ALA A 163 55.87 -23.20 -15.03
N ASN A 164 55.28 -24.00 -15.92
CA ASN A 164 54.87 -25.38 -15.66
C ASN A 164 56.05 -26.35 -15.57
N LEU A 165 57.13 -26.12 -16.32
CA LEU A 165 58.35 -26.92 -16.25
C LEU A 165 59.00 -26.87 -14.86
N ARG A 166 58.74 -25.84 -14.04
CA ARG A 166 59.18 -25.79 -12.66
C ARG A 166 58.58 -26.92 -11.82
N ALA A 167 57.35 -27.35 -12.12
CA ALA A 167 56.68 -28.42 -11.38
C ALA A 167 57.15 -29.82 -11.79
N LEU A 168 57.89 -29.95 -12.90
CA LEU A 168 58.37 -31.24 -13.40
C LEU A 168 59.46 -31.81 -12.47
N GLY A 169 59.35 -33.09 -12.13
CA GLY A 169 60.25 -33.76 -11.16
C GLY A 169 59.88 -33.54 -9.69
N TYR A 170 58.90 -32.68 -9.41
CA TYR A 170 58.39 -32.51 -8.06
C TYR A 170 57.67 -33.77 -7.58
N TYR A 171 57.97 -34.19 -6.35
CA TYR A 171 57.13 -35.08 -5.57
C TYR A 171 56.95 -34.50 -4.16
N SER A 172 55.79 -34.73 -3.55
CA SER A 172 55.51 -34.20 -2.21
C SER A 172 56.04 -35.13 -1.13
N SER A 173 56.87 -34.62 -0.22
CA SER A 173 57.22 -35.29 1.04
C SER A 173 56.29 -34.94 2.21
N ARG A 174 55.16 -34.28 1.92
CA ARG A 174 54.23 -33.78 2.95
C ARG A 174 53.11 -34.78 3.22
N GLU A 175 52.88 -35.04 4.51
CA GLU A 175 51.84 -35.94 5.01
C GLU A 175 50.43 -35.61 4.45
N ARG A 176 50.12 -34.33 4.25
CA ARG A 176 48.82 -33.93 3.70
C ARG A 176 48.54 -34.50 2.29
N VAL A 177 49.56 -34.56 1.43
CA VAL A 177 49.40 -35.08 0.05
C VAL A 177 49.29 -36.60 0.09
N ARG A 178 49.98 -37.25 1.02
CA ARG A 178 49.84 -38.68 1.27
C ARG A 178 48.41 -39.02 1.66
N ARG A 179 47.81 -38.29 2.60
CA ARG A 179 46.39 -38.47 2.99
C ARG A 179 45.41 -38.29 1.83
N VAL A 180 45.66 -37.31 0.95
CA VAL A 180 44.86 -37.13 -0.27
C VAL A 180 44.93 -38.37 -1.15
N ILE A 181 46.14 -38.87 -1.43
CA ILE A 181 46.33 -40.07 -2.25
C ILE A 181 45.69 -41.30 -1.60
N ASP A 182 45.86 -41.49 -0.29
CA ASP A 182 45.27 -42.60 0.46
C ASP A 182 43.74 -42.55 0.47
N SER A 183 43.16 -41.35 0.62
CA SER A 183 41.71 -41.13 0.53
C SER A 183 41.19 -41.45 -0.86
N THR A 184 41.84 -40.94 -1.89
CA THR A 184 41.51 -41.19 -3.30
C THR A 184 41.65 -42.68 -3.67
N LEU A 185 42.60 -43.41 -3.08
CA LEU A 185 42.72 -44.86 -3.22
C LEU A 185 41.51 -45.61 -2.63
N ALA A 186 41.00 -45.13 -1.49
CA ALA A 186 39.87 -45.75 -0.80
C ALA A 186 38.53 -45.49 -1.49
N THR A 187 38.31 -44.28 -2.02
CA THR A 187 37.03 -43.89 -2.64
C THR A 187 37.00 -44.14 -4.15
N GLY A 188 38.15 -44.08 -4.82
CA GLY A 188 38.24 -44.04 -6.29
C GLY A 188 37.79 -42.71 -6.90
N GLU A 189 37.42 -41.73 -6.08
CA GLU A 189 36.91 -40.43 -6.50
C GLU A 189 38.01 -39.35 -6.52
N PRO A 190 37.85 -38.30 -7.34
CA PRO A 190 38.75 -37.15 -7.31
C PRO A 190 38.79 -36.47 -5.94
N SER A 191 39.95 -35.92 -5.59
CA SER A 191 40.14 -35.12 -4.36
C SER A 191 40.57 -33.70 -4.70
N LEU A 192 39.99 -32.71 -4.01
CA LEU A 192 40.31 -31.30 -4.19
C LEU A 192 41.28 -30.82 -3.09
N SER A 193 42.16 -29.88 -3.41
CA SER A 193 43.04 -29.25 -2.42
C SER A 193 42.43 -28.02 -1.78
N ASP A 194 43.03 -27.60 -0.65
CA ASP A 194 42.92 -26.25 -0.11
C ASP A 194 43.38 -25.17 -1.11
N LYS A 195 43.16 -23.90 -0.75
CA LYS A 195 43.72 -22.78 -1.50
C LYS A 195 45.25 -22.80 -1.40
N ILE A 196 45.93 -22.99 -2.54
CA ILE A 196 47.38 -23.05 -2.59
C ILE A 196 48.01 -21.90 -3.37
N ARG A 197 49.31 -21.67 -3.11
CA ARG A 197 50.17 -20.89 -3.99
C ARG A 197 50.63 -21.79 -5.13
N LEU A 198 50.43 -21.34 -6.35
CA LEU A 198 50.82 -22.07 -7.54
C LEU A 198 52.33 -21.93 -7.75
N LEU A 199 53.03 -23.05 -7.89
CA LEU A 199 54.47 -23.05 -8.20
C LEU A 199 54.76 -22.43 -9.59
N GLN A 200 53.74 -22.40 -10.47
CA GLN A 200 53.79 -21.69 -11.74
C GLN A 200 54.03 -20.18 -11.58
N ASP A 201 53.38 -19.55 -10.59
CA ASP A 201 53.45 -18.10 -10.38
C ASP A 201 54.79 -17.70 -9.73
N GLY A 202 55.47 -18.64 -9.06
CA GLY A 202 56.79 -18.45 -8.45
C GLY A 202 56.94 -19.19 -7.12
N PHE A 203 58.14 -19.13 -6.55
CA PHE A 203 58.44 -19.72 -5.24
C PHE A 203 58.31 -18.71 -4.07
N ASP A 204 57.97 -17.46 -4.37
CA ASP A 204 57.84 -16.41 -3.37
C ASP A 204 56.59 -16.63 -2.50
N ARG A 205 56.78 -16.52 -1.18
CA ARG A 205 55.71 -16.63 -0.19
C ARG A 205 54.83 -15.38 -0.15
N SER A 206 55.27 -14.26 -0.74
CA SER A 206 54.47 -13.04 -0.86
C SER A 206 53.31 -13.18 -1.86
N LEU A 207 53.40 -14.13 -2.80
CA LEU A 207 52.37 -14.35 -3.82
C LEU A 207 51.04 -14.79 -3.19
N PRO A 208 49.90 -14.28 -3.68
CA PRO A 208 48.59 -14.67 -3.18
C PRO A 208 48.32 -16.15 -3.52
N LYS A 209 47.69 -16.86 -2.60
CA LYS A 209 47.12 -18.18 -2.88
C LYS A 209 45.92 -17.97 -3.80
N GLN A 210 46.00 -18.41 -5.05
CA GLN A 210 44.94 -18.29 -6.06
C GLN A 210 44.69 -19.61 -6.80
N GLY A 211 45.34 -20.69 -6.35
CA GLY A 211 45.28 -21.99 -6.97
C GLY A 211 44.50 -23.01 -6.17
N MET A 212 44.02 -24.03 -6.87
CA MET A 212 43.53 -25.28 -6.31
C MET A 212 44.07 -26.42 -7.18
N LEU A 213 44.42 -27.53 -6.55
CA LEU A 213 44.79 -28.77 -7.24
C LEU A 213 43.63 -29.75 -7.13
N VAL A 214 43.43 -30.50 -8.20
CA VAL A 214 42.49 -31.62 -8.24
C VAL A 214 43.30 -32.86 -8.57
N TYR A 215 43.21 -33.85 -7.69
CA TYR A 215 43.90 -35.13 -7.80
C TYR A 215 42.92 -36.16 -8.35
N HIS A 216 43.18 -36.67 -9.55
CA HIS A 216 42.38 -37.72 -10.15
C HIS A 216 43.19 -39.02 -10.24
N PRO A 217 42.75 -40.13 -9.61
CA PRO A 217 43.49 -41.37 -9.63
C PRO A 217 43.48 -42.02 -11.00
N VAL A 218 44.55 -42.74 -11.30
CA VAL A 218 44.64 -43.63 -12.47
C VAL A 218 45.03 -45.02 -11.98
N PHE A 219 44.10 -45.95 -12.07
CA PHE A 219 44.31 -47.35 -11.69
C PHE A 219 44.83 -48.19 -12.87
N GLU A 220 45.51 -49.28 -12.56
CA GLU A 220 45.89 -50.29 -13.53
C GLU A 220 44.67 -51.01 -14.12
N VAL A 221 44.79 -51.44 -15.39
CA VAL A 221 43.72 -52.16 -16.08
C VAL A 221 43.48 -53.51 -15.38
N GLY A 222 42.27 -53.72 -14.85
CA GLY A 222 41.88 -54.98 -14.19
C GLY A 222 42.29 -55.11 -12.71
N GLY A 223 42.74 -54.04 -12.06
CA GLY A 223 43.08 -54.05 -10.63
C GLY A 223 42.79 -52.72 -9.92
N GLN A 224 42.97 -52.71 -8.59
CA GLN A 224 42.87 -51.51 -7.75
C GLN A 224 44.24 -50.86 -7.45
N SER A 225 45.31 -51.34 -8.10
CA SER A 225 46.64 -50.76 -7.95
C SER A 225 46.71 -49.41 -8.66
N LEU A 226 47.14 -48.38 -7.93
CA LEU A 226 47.30 -47.03 -8.48
C LEU A 226 48.59 -46.94 -9.31
N ARG A 227 48.42 -46.60 -10.59
CA ARG A 227 49.50 -46.36 -11.54
C ARG A 227 50.10 -44.97 -11.39
N GLY A 228 49.28 -44.01 -11.00
CA GLY A 228 49.66 -42.62 -10.79
C GLY A 228 48.42 -41.75 -10.59
N VAL A 229 48.63 -40.44 -10.61
CA VAL A 229 47.59 -39.43 -10.39
C VAL A 229 47.74 -38.36 -11.46
N VAL A 230 46.64 -37.99 -12.12
CA VAL A 230 46.61 -36.77 -12.92
C VAL A 230 46.23 -35.62 -11.99
N ILE A 231 47.04 -34.58 -11.98
CA ILE A 231 46.77 -33.35 -11.26
C ILE A 231 46.33 -32.28 -12.24
N GLY A 232 45.11 -31.77 -12.03
CA GLY A 232 44.69 -30.51 -12.66
C GLY A 232 45.04 -29.33 -11.77
N VAL A 233 45.56 -28.27 -12.39
CA VAL A 233 45.90 -27.02 -11.72
C VAL A 233 44.88 -25.97 -12.11
N ILE A 234 44.12 -25.50 -11.13
CA ILE A 234 42.98 -24.61 -11.35
C ILE A 234 43.28 -23.24 -10.73
N ARG A 235 43.00 -22.17 -11.47
CA ARG A 235 43.03 -20.80 -10.97
C ARG A 235 41.64 -20.43 -10.45
N THR A 236 41.49 -20.41 -9.13
CA THR A 236 40.18 -20.27 -8.47
C THR A 236 39.57 -18.89 -8.64
N THR A 237 40.37 -17.84 -8.87
CA THR A 237 39.87 -16.48 -9.11
C THR A 237 38.91 -16.40 -10.30
N VAL A 238 39.11 -17.25 -11.32
CA VAL A 238 38.28 -17.29 -12.53
C VAL A 238 36.84 -17.71 -12.21
N TYR A 239 36.64 -18.64 -11.27
CA TYR A 239 35.29 -19.02 -10.82
C TYR A 239 34.54 -17.84 -10.22
N PHE A 240 35.26 -17.03 -9.44
CA PHE A 240 34.65 -15.99 -8.63
C PHE A 240 34.46 -14.66 -9.39
N GLU A 241 35.30 -14.36 -10.38
CA GLU A 241 35.12 -13.23 -11.30
C GLU A 241 33.78 -13.30 -12.05
N GLN A 242 33.33 -14.52 -12.41
CA GLN A 242 32.05 -14.71 -13.08
C GLN A 242 30.86 -14.32 -12.19
N ILE A 243 30.94 -14.56 -10.87
CA ILE A 243 29.89 -14.21 -9.90
C ILE A 243 29.69 -12.68 -9.87
N VAL A 244 30.80 -11.92 -9.86
CA VAL A 244 30.76 -10.45 -9.83
C VAL A 244 30.10 -9.89 -11.08
N SER A 245 30.44 -10.42 -12.25
CA SER A 245 29.89 -9.93 -13.52
C SER A 245 28.37 -10.13 -13.64
N ARG A 246 27.84 -11.23 -13.08
CA ARG A 246 26.41 -11.61 -13.20
C ARG A 246 25.53 -11.00 -12.11
N THR A 247 26.12 -10.49 -11.03
CA THR A 247 25.38 -9.83 -9.93
C THR A 247 25.11 -8.34 -10.19
N SER A 248 25.56 -7.79 -11.32
CA SER A 248 25.43 -6.38 -11.75
C SER A 248 24.00 -5.85 -11.96
N ILE A 249 22.95 -6.55 -11.53
CA ILE A 249 21.57 -6.08 -11.66
C ILE A 249 21.27 -5.12 -10.50
N GLY A 250 21.78 -3.89 -10.62
CA GLY A 250 21.33 -2.70 -9.89
C GLY A 250 21.45 -2.69 -8.36
N LYS A 251 21.91 -3.77 -7.72
CA LYS A 251 22.12 -3.88 -6.27
C LYS A 251 23.52 -4.36 -5.96
N GLU A 252 24.15 -3.74 -4.97
CA GLU A 252 25.43 -4.21 -4.44
C GLU A 252 25.21 -5.53 -3.68
N VAL A 253 25.86 -6.60 -4.16
CA VAL A 253 25.84 -7.91 -3.52
C VAL A 253 27.23 -8.19 -2.95
N GLY A 254 27.29 -8.54 -1.68
CA GLY A 254 28.47 -9.07 -1.03
C GLY A 254 28.55 -10.57 -1.25
N VAL A 255 29.70 -11.09 -1.66
CA VAL A 255 29.92 -12.52 -1.85
C VAL A 255 31.20 -12.93 -1.12
N ARG A 256 31.11 -14.01 -0.34
CA ARG A 256 32.24 -14.65 0.31
C ARG A 256 32.14 -16.17 0.13
N VAL A 257 33.25 -16.81 -0.25
CA VAL A 257 33.34 -18.26 -0.39
C VAL A 257 34.32 -18.76 0.65
N VAL A 258 33.85 -19.67 1.50
CA VAL A 258 34.61 -20.25 2.61
C VAL A 258 34.73 -21.76 2.40
N ASP A 259 35.94 -22.26 2.45
CA ASP A 259 36.25 -23.68 2.42
C ASP A 259 36.03 -24.29 3.81
N LEU A 260 35.18 -25.34 3.90
CA LEU A 260 34.90 -26.09 5.11
C LEU A 260 35.64 -27.44 5.15
N GLY A 261 36.48 -27.73 4.15
CA GLY A 261 37.23 -28.97 4.05
C GLY A 261 38.33 -29.11 5.12
N PHE A 262 38.79 -30.35 5.31
CA PHE A 262 39.94 -30.66 6.16
C PHE A 262 41.19 -29.86 5.72
N ASP A 263 41.98 -29.36 6.68
CA ASP A 263 43.20 -28.54 6.49
C ASP A 263 42.97 -27.08 6.01
N ALA A 264 41.71 -26.63 5.88
CA ALA A 264 41.39 -25.26 5.47
C ALA A 264 41.42 -24.21 6.61
N GLU A 265 41.62 -24.63 7.86
CA GLU A 265 41.50 -23.80 9.07
C GLU A 265 42.44 -22.58 9.08
N ASP A 266 43.63 -22.71 8.48
CA ASP A 266 44.63 -21.64 8.44
C ASP A 266 44.27 -20.49 7.48
N ASP A 267 43.49 -20.77 6.42
CA ASP A 267 43.13 -19.79 5.38
C ASP A 267 41.84 -20.23 4.66
N PRO A 268 40.69 -20.15 5.34
CA PRO A 268 39.45 -20.75 4.84
C PRO A 268 38.77 -19.89 3.76
N VAL A 269 39.18 -18.63 3.56
CA VAL A 269 38.50 -17.72 2.62
C VAL A 269 39.07 -17.89 1.22
N MET A 270 38.33 -18.65 0.39
CA MET A 270 38.63 -18.83 -1.02
C MET A 270 38.47 -17.51 -1.79
N TYR A 271 37.43 -16.75 -1.48
CA TYR A 271 37.11 -15.50 -2.15
C TYR A 271 36.26 -14.56 -1.30
N GLN A 272 36.46 -13.25 -1.49
CA GLN A 272 35.62 -12.21 -0.93
C GLN A 272 35.67 -10.99 -1.85
N ASN A 273 34.52 -10.40 -2.18
CA ASN A 273 34.46 -9.15 -2.92
C ASN A 273 34.54 -7.91 -2.00
N THR A 274 34.80 -6.75 -2.59
CA THR A 274 34.97 -5.46 -1.86
C THR A 274 33.74 -5.06 -1.05
N ASN A 275 32.55 -5.43 -1.51
CA ASN A 275 31.29 -5.00 -0.90
C ASN A 275 30.87 -5.88 0.30
N TRP A 276 31.63 -6.93 0.59
CA TRP A 276 31.29 -7.85 1.68
C TRP A 276 31.30 -7.19 3.06
N ASP A 277 32.31 -6.35 3.32
CA ASP A 277 32.50 -5.68 4.61
C ASP A 277 31.66 -4.40 4.73
N SER A 278 31.25 -3.79 3.62
CA SER A 278 30.36 -2.62 3.63
C SER A 278 28.91 -3.00 3.95
N LEU A 279 28.50 -4.24 3.67
CA LEU A 279 27.14 -4.73 3.92
C LEU A 279 27.02 -5.29 5.34
N ASN A 280 26.22 -4.63 6.18
CA ASN A 280 25.91 -5.04 7.55
C ASN A 280 24.72 -6.02 7.68
N THR A 281 24.22 -6.54 6.56
CA THR A 281 23.11 -7.49 6.55
C THR A 281 23.57 -8.91 6.88
N GLN A 282 22.64 -9.73 7.41
CA GLN A 282 22.88 -11.15 7.64
C GLN A 282 23.14 -11.85 6.30
N SER A 283 24.14 -12.73 6.26
CA SER A 283 24.42 -13.51 5.06
C SER A 283 23.43 -14.67 4.90
N LYS A 284 23.05 -14.94 3.65
CA LYS A 284 22.49 -16.22 3.24
C LYS A 284 23.65 -17.15 2.95
N ASP A 285 23.70 -18.27 3.67
CA ASP A 285 24.74 -19.27 3.53
C ASP A 285 24.20 -20.46 2.73
N ILE A 286 24.91 -20.86 1.67
CA ILE A 286 24.61 -22.02 0.84
C ILE A 286 25.84 -22.91 0.86
N VAL A 287 25.68 -24.18 1.20
CA VAL A 287 26.77 -25.17 1.20
C VAL A 287 26.69 -25.95 -0.11
N ILE A 288 27.80 -26.00 -0.83
CA ILE A 288 27.96 -26.82 -2.04
C ILE A 288 28.94 -27.96 -1.75
N ASP A 289 28.54 -29.16 -2.14
CA ASP A 289 29.36 -30.38 -2.03
C ASP A 289 30.20 -30.56 -3.31
N LEU A 290 31.50 -30.70 -3.12
CA LEU A 290 32.54 -30.85 -4.16
C LEU A 290 33.36 -32.12 -3.86
N TYR A 291 32.84 -33.29 -4.20
CA TYR A 291 33.44 -34.60 -3.90
C TYR A 291 33.79 -34.72 -2.40
N ASP A 292 35.08 -34.64 -2.07
CA ASP A 292 35.62 -34.77 -0.72
C ASP A 292 35.66 -33.46 0.07
N ARG A 293 35.13 -32.36 -0.49
CA ARG A 293 35.16 -31.03 0.12
C ARG A 293 33.81 -30.33 0.07
N GLN A 294 33.60 -29.43 1.04
CA GLN A 294 32.41 -28.60 1.10
C GLN A 294 32.80 -27.13 1.10
N TRP A 295 32.17 -26.33 0.24
CA TRP A 295 32.32 -24.89 0.27
C TRP A 295 31.03 -24.24 0.75
N LYS A 296 31.16 -23.23 1.60
CA LYS A 296 30.09 -22.36 2.02
C LYS A 296 30.16 -21.05 1.24
N VAL A 297 29.22 -20.90 0.31
CA VAL A 297 29.03 -19.69 -0.48
C VAL A 297 28.04 -18.79 0.28
N GLN A 298 28.51 -17.62 0.69
CA GLN A 298 27.74 -16.68 1.48
C GLN A 298 27.42 -15.44 0.64
N PHE A 299 26.16 -15.02 0.70
CA PHE A 299 25.66 -13.85 -0.02
C PHE A 299 25.08 -12.83 0.96
N LYS A 300 25.43 -11.57 0.78
CA LYS A 300 24.80 -10.41 1.42
C LYS A 300 24.21 -9.52 0.35
N HIS A 301 23.09 -8.87 0.64
CA HIS A 301 22.57 -7.80 -0.20
C HIS A 301 22.17 -6.63 0.67
N ASP A 302 22.11 -5.45 0.06
CA ASP A 302 21.49 -4.30 0.69
C ASP A 302 19.98 -4.54 0.82
N SER A 303 19.47 -4.45 2.05
CA SER A 303 18.05 -4.58 2.37
C SER A 303 17.24 -3.35 1.97
N GLU A 304 17.88 -2.30 1.44
CA GLU A 304 17.18 -1.13 0.95
C GLU A 304 16.30 -1.44 -0.28
N ILE A 305 15.10 -0.86 -0.22
CA ILE A 305 14.15 -0.76 -1.32
C ILE A 305 14.85 -0.05 -2.49
N SER A 306 14.76 -0.62 -3.70
CA SER A 306 15.32 -0.03 -4.91
C SER A 306 14.75 1.38 -5.16
N GLN A 307 15.50 2.25 -5.85
CA GLN A 307 15.00 3.56 -6.24
C GLN A 307 13.69 3.46 -7.03
N THR A 308 13.58 2.49 -7.94
CA THR A 308 12.35 2.23 -8.71
C THR A 308 11.17 1.87 -7.79
N ASP A 309 11.41 1.01 -6.82
CA ASP A 309 10.39 0.58 -5.86
C ASP A 309 9.92 1.75 -4.98
N ARG A 310 10.84 2.64 -4.56
CA ARG A 310 10.50 3.88 -3.85
C ARG A 310 9.64 4.81 -4.71
N ILE A 311 9.95 4.97 -6.00
CA ILE A 311 9.15 5.77 -6.93
C ILE A 311 7.73 5.19 -7.04
N ILE A 312 7.58 3.87 -7.16
CA ILE A 312 6.26 3.21 -7.18
C ILE A 312 5.47 3.53 -5.92
N LEU A 313 6.07 3.46 -4.72
CA LEU A 313 5.40 3.79 -3.46
C LEU A 313 4.96 5.26 -3.41
N ILE A 314 5.80 6.19 -3.89
CA ILE A 314 5.45 7.62 -3.98
C ILE A 314 4.29 7.84 -4.95
N CYS A 315 4.29 7.19 -6.11
CA CYS A 315 3.19 7.27 -7.08
C CYS A 315 1.88 6.73 -6.51
N VAL A 316 1.90 5.60 -5.81
CA VAL A 316 0.70 5.02 -5.16
C VAL A 316 0.18 5.96 -4.06
N ALA A 317 1.07 6.48 -3.20
CA ALA A 317 0.68 7.36 -2.11
C ALA A 317 0.12 8.71 -2.61
N SER A 318 0.79 9.33 -3.60
CA SER A 318 0.33 10.58 -4.21
C SER A 318 -0.97 10.40 -4.99
N GLY A 319 -1.12 9.31 -5.75
CA GLY A 319 -2.37 8.97 -6.44
C GLY A 319 -3.53 8.79 -5.48
N GLY A 320 -3.34 8.03 -4.39
CA GLY A 320 -4.36 7.83 -3.36
C GLY A 320 -4.72 9.12 -2.60
N PHE A 321 -3.74 9.99 -2.35
CA PHE A 321 -3.97 11.32 -1.77
C PHE A 321 -4.84 12.19 -2.69
N VAL A 322 -4.52 12.27 -3.99
CA VAL A 322 -5.29 13.04 -4.98
C VAL A 322 -6.72 12.50 -5.10
N ILE A 323 -6.90 11.18 -5.18
CA ILE A 323 -8.23 10.56 -5.22
C ILE A 323 -9.03 10.88 -3.96
N SER A 324 -8.42 10.78 -2.77
CA SER A 324 -9.08 11.08 -1.50
C SER A 324 -9.51 12.55 -1.42
N LEU A 325 -8.67 13.46 -1.91
CA LEU A 325 -8.97 14.90 -1.97
C LEU A 325 -10.13 15.19 -2.93
N LEU A 326 -10.11 14.60 -4.13
CA LEU A 326 -11.17 14.74 -5.12
C LEU A 326 -12.50 14.18 -4.60
N LEU A 327 -12.50 13.01 -3.96
CA LEU A 327 -13.71 12.41 -3.40
C LEU A 327 -14.32 13.30 -2.31
N ALA A 328 -13.48 13.83 -1.41
CA ALA A 328 -13.92 14.75 -0.37
C ALA A 328 -14.50 16.05 -0.94
N TYR A 329 -13.91 16.56 -2.03
CA TYR A 329 -14.40 17.74 -2.74
C TYR A 329 -15.76 17.49 -3.41
N VAL A 330 -15.92 16.35 -4.11
CA VAL A 330 -17.20 15.96 -4.73
C VAL A 330 -18.30 15.82 -3.68
N VAL A 331 -18.01 15.16 -2.55
CA VAL A 331 -18.97 15.03 -1.43
C VAL A 331 -19.32 16.41 -0.86
N GLN A 332 -18.35 17.31 -0.72
CA GLN A 332 -18.61 18.68 -0.27
C GLN A 332 -19.51 19.45 -1.25
N LEU A 333 -19.28 19.32 -2.55
CA LEU A 333 -20.12 19.93 -3.59
C LEU A 333 -21.55 19.39 -3.54
N MET A 334 -21.72 18.07 -3.50
CA MET A 334 -23.04 17.43 -3.42
C MET A 334 -23.83 17.88 -2.20
N LEU A 335 -23.19 17.94 -1.02
CA LEU A 335 -23.86 18.36 0.21
C LEU A 335 -24.22 19.85 0.20
N ARG A 336 -23.42 20.70 -0.46
CA ARG A 336 -23.75 22.13 -0.65
C ARG A 336 -24.98 22.28 -1.54
N GLU A 337 -25.05 21.53 -2.63
CA GLU A 337 -26.16 21.62 -3.58
C GLU A 337 -27.46 21.10 -2.97
N GLN A 338 -27.43 19.95 -2.28
CA GLN A 338 -28.62 19.46 -1.57
C GLN A 338 -29.18 20.49 -0.59
N ARG A 339 -28.32 21.17 0.17
CA ARG A 339 -28.77 22.23 1.11
C ARG A 339 -29.43 23.40 0.39
N ARG A 340 -28.84 23.85 -0.71
CA ARG A 340 -29.37 24.95 -1.51
C ARG A 340 -30.77 24.59 -2.03
N LEU A 341 -30.93 23.38 -2.54
CA LEU A 341 -32.22 22.86 -3.02
C LEU A 341 -33.26 22.79 -1.89
N THR A 342 -32.91 22.21 -0.74
CA THR A 342 -33.84 22.13 0.41
C THR A 342 -34.27 23.52 0.88
N GLN A 343 -33.36 24.49 0.94
CA GLN A 343 -33.70 25.87 1.31
C GLN A 343 -34.63 26.53 0.29
N LEU A 344 -34.39 26.32 -1.01
CA LEU A 344 -35.22 26.86 -2.08
C LEU A 344 -36.63 26.27 -2.03
N VAL A 345 -36.73 24.94 -1.88
CA VAL A 345 -38.00 24.23 -1.73
C VAL A 345 -38.77 24.79 -0.53
N ASN A 346 -38.14 24.87 0.64
CA ASN A 346 -38.79 25.38 1.86
C ASN A 346 -39.30 26.82 1.71
N ARG A 347 -38.55 27.71 1.02
CA ARG A 347 -39.02 29.08 0.74
C ARG A 347 -40.24 29.08 -0.17
N ARG A 348 -40.17 28.36 -1.30
CA ARG A 348 -41.30 28.24 -2.24
C ARG A 348 -42.55 27.66 -1.58
N THR A 349 -42.38 26.66 -0.72
CA THR A 349 -43.49 26.09 0.04
C THR A 349 -44.14 27.13 0.97
N ARG A 350 -43.35 27.96 1.66
CA ARG A 350 -43.90 29.04 2.50
C ARG A 350 -44.61 30.12 1.70
N ASP A 351 -44.03 30.55 0.58
CA ASP A 351 -44.64 31.56 -0.28
C ASP A 351 -46.00 31.09 -0.83
N LEU A 352 -46.07 29.81 -1.24
CA LEU A 352 -47.33 29.20 -1.68
C LEU A 352 -48.35 29.09 -0.55
N GLN A 353 -47.93 28.70 0.66
CA GLN A 353 -48.81 28.66 1.83
C GLN A 353 -49.39 30.04 2.14
N TYR A 354 -48.55 31.09 2.10
CA TYR A 354 -49.00 32.47 2.33
C TYR A 354 -50.10 32.91 1.35
N LEU A 355 -49.92 32.61 0.05
CA LEU A 355 -50.90 32.95 -0.99
C LEU A 355 -52.22 32.16 -0.88
N VAL A 356 -52.18 30.94 -0.35
CA VAL A 356 -53.37 30.08 -0.22
C VAL A 356 -54.22 30.43 1.00
N GLU A 357 -53.64 31.03 2.04
CA GLU A 357 -54.30 31.23 3.34
C GLU A 357 -54.88 32.62 3.59
N ARG A 358 -54.62 33.58 2.70
CA ARG A 358 -55.09 34.97 2.83
C ARG A 358 -56.27 35.28 1.90
N ASP A 359 -57.15 36.19 2.30
CA ASP A 359 -58.23 36.73 1.47
C ASP A 359 -57.64 37.76 0.49
N PRO A 360 -57.89 37.64 -0.83
CA PRO A 360 -57.24 38.48 -1.83
C PRO A 360 -57.67 39.96 -1.79
N LEU A 361 -58.80 40.29 -1.15
CA LEU A 361 -59.31 41.66 -1.07
C LEU A 361 -58.87 42.34 0.24
N THR A 362 -59.03 41.66 1.37
CA THR A 362 -58.78 42.27 2.70
C THR A 362 -57.41 41.93 3.29
N GLU A 363 -56.64 41.04 2.65
CA GLU A 363 -55.36 40.51 3.12
C GLU A 363 -55.38 39.87 4.52
N VAL A 364 -56.53 39.68 5.17
CA VAL A 364 -56.65 38.88 6.40
C VAL A 364 -56.70 37.39 6.06
N TYR A 365 -56.72 36.49 7.05
CA TYR A 365 -56.83 35.07 6.74
C TYR A 365 -58.18 34.75 6.07
N ASN A 366 -58.20 33.80 5.14
CA ASN A 366 -59.45 33.41 4.46
C ASN A 366 -60.21 32.31 5.22
N ARG A 367 -61.42 31.99 4.75
CA ARG A 367 -62.26 30.92 5.30
C ARG A 367 -61.56 29.56 5.38
N ARG A 368 -60.66 29.23 4.45
CA ARG A 368 -59.93 27.95 4.50
C ARG A 368 -58.95 27.91 5.67
N ALA A 369 -58.24 29.02 5.90
CA ALA A 369 -57.35 29.17 7.06
C ALA A 369 -58.14 29.15 8.37
N PHE A 370 -59.32 29.78 8.40
CA PHE A 370 -60.23 29.73 9.56
C PHE A 370 -60.58 28.29 9.94
N ASN A 371 -61.15 27.52 9.01
CA ASN A 371 -61.55 26.13 9.27
C ASN A 371 -60.36 25.30 9.79
N ARG A 372 -59.20 25.40 9.12
CA ARG A 372 -57.99 24.66 9.49
C ARG A 372 -57.50 25.00 10.90
N LEU A 373 -57.50 26.28 11.27
CA LEU A 373 -57.00 26.72 12.57
C LEU A 373 -58.01 26.44 13.68
N ALA A 374 -59.30 26.65 13.44
CA ALA A 374 -60.35 26.32 14.40
C ALA A 374 -60.38 24.81 14.70
N ASP A 375 -60.33 23.96 13.66
CA ASP A 375 -60.24 22.50 13.83
C ASP A 375 -58.99 22.10 14.62
N TYR A 376 -57.84 22.76 14.38
CA TYR A 376 -56.61 22.52 15.13
C TYR A 376 -56.75 22.89 16.62
N HIS A 377 -57.37 24.02 16.93
CA HIS A 377 -57.59 24.45 18.31
C HIS A 377 -58.52 23.47 19.06
N ILE A 378 -59.60 23.03 18.41
CA ILE A 378 -60.55 22.04 18.94
C ILE A 378 -59.86 20.67 19.13
N ALA A 379 -59.13 20.18 18.12
CA ALA A 379 -58.44 18.89 18.21
C ALA A 379 -57.36 18.85 19.29
N CYS A 380 -56.75 19.99 19.61
CA CYS A 380 -55.78 20.12 20.71
C CYS A 380 -56.42 20.44 22.07
N ASP A 381 -57.75 20.52 22.15
CA ASP A 381 -58.52 20.95 23.32
C ASP A 381 -57.97 22.25 23.94
N LYS A 382 -57.57 23.20 23.08
CA LYS A 382 -57.03 24.49 23.51
C LYS A 382 -58.19 25.42 23.84
N PRO A 383 -58.23 26.09 25.01
CA PRO A 383 -59.27 27.07 25.30
C PRO A 383 -59.14 28.29 24.38
N PHE A 384 -60.24 28.64 23.70
CA PHE A 384 -60.34 29.82 22.83
C PHE A 384 -61.80 30.32 22.78
N SER A 385 -61.97 31.51 22.24
CA SER A 385 -63.29 32.07 21.93
C SER A 385 -63.42 32.29 20.43
N LEU A 386 -64.56 31.90 19.89
CA LEU A 386 -64.94 32.22 18.53
C LEU A 386 -65.78 33.49 18.52
N VAL A 387 -65.39 34.45 17.70
CA VAL A 387 -66.11 35.70 17.49
C VAL A 387 -66.52 35.74 16.03
N ILE A 388 -67.79 36.06 15.75
CA ILE A 388 -68.32 36.32 14.42
C ILE A 388 -68.74 37.78 14.37
N ILE A 389 -68.28 38.47 13.33
CA ILE A 389 -68.44 39.91 13.12
C ILE A 389 -69.13 40.10 11.78
N ASP A 390 -70.16 40.92 11.75
CA ASP A 390 -70.89 41.26 10.52
C ASP A 390 -71.04 42.78 10.42
N ILE A 391 -70.82 43.31 9.22
CA ILE A 391 -70.98 44.74 8.96
C ILE A 391 -72.47 45.06 8.81
N ASP A 392 -72.96 45.93 9.68
CA ASP A 392 -74.38 46.24 9.72
C ASP A 392 -74.87 46.88 8.42
N LYS A 393 -75.91 46.27 7.84
CA LYS A 393 -76.57 46.75 6.61
C LYS A 393 -75.62 46.89 5.42
N PHE A 394 -74.57 46.06 5.31
CA PHE A 394 -73.61 46.13 4.20
C PHE A 394 -74.25 46.04 2.82
N LYS A 395 -75.32 45.25 2.65
CA LYS A 395 -76.09 45.25 1.40
C LYS A 395 -76.61 46.64 1.02
N GLN A 396 -77.12 47.42 1.98
CA GLN A 396 -77.58 48.79 1.72
C GLN A 396 -76.42 49.73 1.40
N ILE A 397 -75.24 49.47 1.96
CA ILE A 397 -74.01 50.20 1.63
C ILE A 397 -73.65 49.96 0.16
N ASN A 398 -73.63 48.69 -0.28
CA ASN A 398 -73.40 48.33 -1.67
C ASN A 398 -74.46 48.89 -2.61
N ASP A 399 -75.74 48.80 -2.24
CA ASP A 399 -76.85 49.30 -3.05
C ASP A 399 -76.78 50.84 -3.20
N ARG A 400 -76.26 51.55 -2.19
CA ARG A 400 -76.17 53.02 -2.17
C ARG A 400 -74.90 53.57 -2.83
N PHE A 401 -73.75 52.94 -2.62
CA PHE A 401 -72.45 53.48 -3.03
C PHE A 401 -71.73 52.62 -4.09
N GLY A 402 -72.28 51.47 -4.43
CA GLY A 402 -71.70 50.52 -5.38
C GLY A 402 -70.68 49.58 -4.72
N HIS A 403 -70.46 48.43 -5.37
CA HIS A 403 -69.58 47.38 -4.86
C HIS A 403 -68.12 47.81 -4.68
N VAL A 404 -67.60 48.71 -5.52
CA VAL A 404 -66.22 49.21 -5.41
C VAL A 404 -66.00 49.95 -4.08
N VAL A 405 -66.96 50.81 -3.70
CA VAL A 405 -66.91 51.51 -2.41
C VAL A 405 -67.15 50.55 -1.24
N GLY A 406 -68.00 49.54 -1.43
CA GLY A 406 -68.16 48.45 -0.45
C GLY A 406 -66.87 47.67 -0.20
N ASP A 407 -66.11 47.35 -1.26
CA ASP A 407 -64.81 46.68 -1.17
C ASP A 407 -63.77 47.56 -0.45
N GLU A 408 -63.76 48.87 -0.70
CA GLU A 408 -62.93 49.83 0.05
C GLU A 408 -63.29 49.86 1.55
N ILE A 409 -64.58 49.84 1.88
CA ILE A 409 -65.06 49.75 3.27
C ILE A 409 -64.61 48.44 3.92
N LEU A 410 -64.69 47.32 3.21
CA LEU A 410 -64.23 46.02 3.70
C LEU A 410 -62.74 46.00 4.00
N MET A 411 -61.91 46.56 3.11
CA MET A 411 -60.46 46.68 3.33
C MET A 411 -60.14 47.53 4.56
N GLN A 412 -60.78 48.69 4.69
CA GLN A 412 -60.55 49.60 5.82
C GLN A 412 -61.04 49.01 7.14
N ILE A 413 -62.20 48.34 7.15
CA ILE A 413 -62.71 47.65 8.34
C ILE A 413 -61.81 46.48 8.72
N ALA A 414 -61.35 45.67 7.76
CA ALA A 414 -60.45 44.56 8.05
C ALA A 414 -59.12 45.04 8.66
N ALA A 415 -58.54 46.11 8.10
CA ALA A 415 -57.34 46.75 8.64
C ALA A 415 -57.58 47.30 10.05
N TYR A 416 -58.69 48.02 10.25
CA TYR A 416 -59.03 48.63 11.53
C TYR A 416 -59.30 47.59 12.62
N ILE A 417 -60.11 46.56 12.32
CA ILE A 417 -60.33 45.46 13.26
C ILE A 417 -58.99 44.85 13.62
N SER A 418 -58.12 44.54 12.65
CA SER A 418 -56.80 43.95 12.90
C SER A 418 -55.95 44.77 13.88
N GLU A 419 -56.02 46.11 13.85
CA GLU A 419 -55.30 46.99 14.78
C GLU A 419 -55.91 47.03 16.18
N GLN A 420 -57.22 46.82 16.30
CA GLN A 420 -57.93 46.80 17.58
C GLN A 420 -57.88 45.43 18.26
N LEU A 421 -57.52 44.36 17.53
CA LEU A 421 -57.45 43.04 18.09
C LEU A 421 -56.24 42.83 19.03
N TYR A 422 -56.36 41.91 19.99
CA TYR A 422 -55.22 41.52 20.81
C TYR A 422 -54.08 40.88 19.98
N PRO A 423 -52.81 40.97 20.44
CA PRO A 423 -51.65 40.50 19.65
C PRO A 423 -51.66 39.03 19.23
N ASP A 424 -52.42 38.18 19.92
CA ASP A 424 -52.55 36.74 19.65
C ASP A 424 -53.85 36.36 18.92
N ASP A 425 -54.73 37.34 18.64
CA ASP A 425 -55.99 37.10 17.97
C ASP A 425 -55.78 36.98 16.45
N LEU A 426 -56.51 36.07 15.83
CA LEU A 426 -56.42 35.83 14.39
C LEU A 426 -57.71 36.28 13.72
N LEU A 427 -57.61 37.26 12.83
CA LEU A 427 -58.73 37.75 12.02
C LEU A 427 -58.85 36.97 10.72
N PHE A 428 -60.08 36.57 10.42
CA PHE A 428 -60.47 35.84 9.22
C PHE A 428 -61.62 36.56 8.51
N ARG A 429 -61.65 36.47 7.18
CA ARG A 429 -62.84 36.78 6.39
C ARG A 429 -63.50 35.49 5.93
N LEU A 430 -64.75 35.28 6.32
CA LEU A 430 -65.53 34.08 5.98
C LEU A 430 -66.19 34.20 4.60
N GLY A 431 -66.53 35.42 4.18
CA GLY A 431 -67.10 35.73 2.88
C GLY A 431 -68.03 36.94 2.96
N GLY A 432 -68.27 37.64 1.85
CA GLY A 432 -69.11 38.85 1.86
C GLY A 432 -68.59 39.88 2.86
N ASP A 433 -69.43 40.22 3.83
CA ASP A 433 -69.22 41.13 4.98
C ASP A 433 -68.98 40.44 6.32
N GLU A 434 -68.83 39.12 6.31
CA GLU A 434 -68.64 38.31 7.52
C GLU A 434 -67.15 38.09 7.81
N PHE A 435 -66.76 38.45 9.02
CA PHE A 435 -65.44 38.19 9.60
C PHE A 435 -65.56 37.28 10.80
N ALA A 436 -64.48 36.56 11.10
CA ALA A 436 -64.36 35.78 12.32
C ALA A 436 -63.04 36.07 13.02
N VAL A 437 -63.04 35.95 14.34
CA VAL A 437 -61.82 36.03 15.15
C VAL A 437 -61.71 34.78 16.01
N ILE A 438 -60.53 34.17 15.98
CA ILE A 438 -60.14 33.19 17.01
C ILE A 438 -59.35 33.97 18.06
N SER A 439 -59.94 34.15 19.22
CA SER A 439 -59.32 34.88 20.35
C SER A 439 -58.90 33.94 21.46
N ARG A 440 -57.78 34.25 22.13
CA ARG A 440 -57.36 33.54 23.35
C ARG A 440 -58.06 34.03 24.62
N CYS A 441 -58.87 35.09 24.52
CA CYS A 441 -59.63 35.60 25.64
C CYS A 441 -60.86 34.72 25.91
N ILE A 442 -60.84 33.97 27.01
CA ILE A 442 -61.93 33.06 27.43
C ILE A 442 -62.78 33.59 28.59
N ASP A 443 -62.38 34.72 29.20
CA ASP A 443 -63.19 35.37 30.22
C ASP A 443 -64.35 36.11 29.55
N TYR A 444 -65.59 35.72 29.87
CA TYR A 444 -66.81 36.27 29.26
C TYR A 444 -66.93 37.78 29.41
N THR A 445 -66.55 38.31 30.58
CA THR A 445 -66.74 39.73 30.92
C THR A 445 -65.68 40.58 30.22
N LEU A 446 -64.44 40.07 30.19
CA LEU A 446 -63.34 40.73 29.48
C LEU A 446 -63.55 40.67 27.96
N LEU A 447 -64.02 39.54 27.44
CA LEU A 447 -64.36 39.36 26.03
C LEU A 447 -65.51 40.28 25.62
N ASP A 448 -66.57 40.38 26.41
CA ASP A 448 -67.70 41.26 26.11
C ASP A 448 -67.30 42.74 26.08
N ASN A 449 -66.53 43.21 27.07
CA ASN A 449 -66.02 44.58 27.09
C ASN A 449 -65.09 44.87 25.91
N TYR A 450 -64.17 43.94 25.62
CA TYR A 450 -63.23 44.04 24.50
C TYR A 450 -63.96 44.15 23.16
N LEU A 451 -64.93 43.28 22.90
CA LEU A 451 -65.67 43.28 21.64
C LEU A 451 -66.61 44.49 21.53
N ASN A 452 -67.25 44.91 22.63
CA ASN A 452 -68.06 46.14 22.62
C ASN A 452 -67.19 47.39 22.35
N GLN A 453 -65.95 47.42 22.85
CA GLN A 453 -65.00 48.47 22.53
C GLN A 453 -64.65 48.48 21.03
N VAL A 454 -64.43 47.31 20.41
CA VAL A 454 -64.21 47.19 18.96
C VAL A 454 -65.41 47.74 18.18
N CYS A 455 -66.65 47.40 18.56
CA CYS A 455 -67.85 47.94 17.92
C CYS A 455 -67.94 49.48 18.05
N GLN A 456 -67.78 50.00 19.26
CA GLN A 456 -67.84 51.45 19.52
C GLN A 456 -66.76 52.20 18.74
N ASN A 457 -65.52 51.72 18.81
CA ASN A 457 -64.39 52.30 18.08
C ASN A 457 -64.64 52.29 16.57
N THR A 458 -65.25 51.24 16.03
CA THR A 458 -65.60 51.17 14.60
C THR A 458 -66.68 52.18 14.23
N SER A 459 -67.67 52.38 15.10
CA SER A 459 -68.75 53.37 14.86
C SER A 459 -68.26 54.82 14.85
N THR A 460 -67.09 55.10 15.43
CA THR A 460 -66.47 56.44 15.43
C THR A 460 -65.57 56.70 14.23
N LEU A 461 -65.37 55.71 13.35
CA LEU A 461 -64.59 55.89 12.12
C LEU A 461 -65.25 56.94 11.22
N LYS A 462 -64.43 57.88 10.76
CA LYS A 462 -64.86 58.91 9.82
C LYS A 462 -64.64 58.44 8.39
N TRP A 463 -65.68 58.52 7.59
CA TRP A 463 -65.67 58.13 6.18
C TRP A 463 -65.67 59.35 5.27
N ASP A 464 -64.76 60.29 5.52
CA ASP A 464 -64.70 61.61 4.88
C ASP A 464 -64.58 61.53 3.35
N THR A 465 -64.03 60.43 2.83
CA THR A 465 -63.88 60.16 1.38
C THR A 465 -65.14 59.59 0.71
N ILE A 466 -66.13 59.13 1.48
CA ILE A 466 -67.37 58.49 0.98
C ILE A 466 -68.57 59.41 1.20
N ASP A 467 -68.87 59.74 2.46
CA ASP A 467 -69.94 60.66 2.87
C ASP A 467 -69.68 61.07 4.33
N PRO A 468 -69.54 62.38 4.65
CA PRO A 468 -69.30 62.85 6.03
C PRO A 468 -70.39 62.45 7.05
N LYS A 469 -71.57 62.03 6.59
CA LYS A 469 -72.68 61.55 7.44
C LYS A 469 -72.80 60.03 7.47
N PHE A 470 -71.96 59.31 6.73
CA PHE A 470 -71.97 57.86 6.72
C PHE A 470 -71.34 57.30 7.99
N VAL A 471 -72.05 56.37 8.62
CA VAL A 471 -71.60 55.66 9.82
C VAL A 471 -71.69 54.18 9.51
N CYS A 472 -70.59 53.47 9.72
CA CYS A 472 -70.52 52.02 9.61
C CYS A 472 -70.43 51.42 11.00
N THR A 473 -71.31 50.46 11.31
CA THR A 473 -71.33 49.78 12.60
C THR A 473 -71.16 48.28 12.41
N LEU A 474 -70.74 47.60 13.48
CA LEU A 474 -70.57 46.16 13.51
C LEU A 474 -71.56 45.55 14.49
N SER A 475 -72.13 44.41 14.10
CA SER A 475 -72.74 43.50 15.05
C SER A 475 -71.78 42.35 15.31
N VAL A 476 -71.61 41.99 16.57
CA VAL A 476 -70.67 40.95 16.98
C VAL A 476 -71.36 39.92 17.86
N GLY A 477 -71.12 38.64 17.57
CA GLY A 477 -71.52 37.51 18.41
C GLY A 477 -70.30 36.68 18.77
N ALA A 478 -70.15 36.33 20.05
CA ALA A 478 -69.04 35.48 20.48
C ALA A 478 -69.50 34.32 21.35
N ALA A 479 -68.77 33.21 21.26
CA ALA A 479 -68.95 32.04 22.07
C ALA A 479 -67.60 31.52 22.57
N VAL A 480 -67.52 31.23 23.86
CA VAL A 480 -66.34 30.57 24.44
C VAL A 480 -66.45 29.06 24.20
N TYR A 481 -65.37 28.45 23.73
CA TYR A 481 -65.27 27.01 23.49
C TYR A 481 -65.40 26.21 24.80
N ARG A 482 -66.26 25.18 24.82
CA ARG A 482 -66.55 24.31 25.98
C ARG A 482 -66.44 22.82 25.66
N GLY A 483 -65.75 22.43 24.58
CA GLY A 483 -65.59 21.03 24.17
C GLY A 483 -66.53 20.57 23.05
N GLU A 484 -67.32 21.46 22.46
CA GLU A 484 -68.26 21.15 21.37
C GLU A 484 -67.59 21.00 19.98
N SER A 485 -68.36 20.66 18.94
CA SER A 485 -67.85 20.68 17.55
C SER A 485 -67.70 22.11 17.02
N LEU A 486 -66.89 22.31 15.98
CA LEU A 486 -66.75 23.62 15.32
C LEU A 486 -68.10 24.18 14.85
N GLU A 487 -68.94 23.33 14.28
CA GLU A 487 -70.28 23.71 13.81
C GLU A 487 -71.18 24.17 14.97
N GLN A 488 -71.13 23.48 16.11
CA GLN A 488 -71.88 23.88 17.31
C GLN A 488 -71.38 25.20 17.89
N LEU A 489 -70.06 25.43 17.88
CA LEU A 489 -69.45 26.68 18.33
C LEU A 489 -69.83 27.85 17.42
N ILE A 490 -69.79 27.66 16.10
CA ILE A 490 -70.23 28.65 15.11
C ILE A 490 -71.71 28.99 15.34
N ASN A 491 -72.58 27.99 15.47
CA ASN A 491 -74.01 28.21 15.70
C ASN A 491 -74.27 29.04 16.97
N ARG A 492 -73.54 28.78 18.06
CA ARG A 492 -73.64 29.59 19.29
C ARG A 492 -73.21 31.03 19.09
N ALA A 493 -72.10 31.25 18.38
CA ALA A 493 -71.62 32.60 18.07
C ALA A 493 -72.61 33.35 17.16
N ASP A 494 -73.19 32.66 16.17
CA ASP A 494 -74.21 33.21 15.26
C ASP A 494 -75.51 33.56 16.00
N GLU A 495 -75.95 32.73 16.96
CA GLU A 495 -77.08 33.07 17.81
C GLU A 495 -76.84 34.36 18.60
N GLN A 496 -75.62 34.56 19.11
CA GLN A 496 -75.27 35.82 19.80
C GLN A 496 -75.20 36.99 18.84
N LEU A 497 -74.70 36.78 17.63
CA LEU A 497 -74.67 37.80 16.58
C LEU A 497 -76.09 38.24 16.20
N TYR A 498 -77.00 37.28 16.08
CA TYR A 498 -78.42 37.55 15.84
C TYR A 498 -79.04 38.39 16.97
N ILE A 499 -78.72 38.08 18.24
CA ILE A 499 -79.16 38.88 19.39
C ILE A 499 -78.62 40.32 19.29
N SER A 500 -77.34 40.51 18.95
CA SER A 500 -76.75 41.83 18.73
C SER A 500 -77.48 42.60 17.62
N LYS A 501 -77.81 41.94 16.50
CA LYS A 501 -78.58 42.54 15.40
C LYS A 501 -80.01 42.91 15.80
N ALA A 502 -80.66 42.11 16.65
CA ALA A 502 -82.03 42.32 17.11
C ALA A 502 -82.14 43.43 18.18
N LYS A 503 -81.14 43.59 19.04
CA LYS A 503 -81.11 44.59 20.13
C LYS A 503 -80.78 46.02 19.69
N GLY A 504 -80.61 46.26 18.40
CA GLY A 504 -80.37 47.60 17.85
C GLY A 504 -79.07 47.75 17.05
N ARG A 505 -78.26 46.67 16.92
CA ARG A 505 -76.96 46.65 16.24
C ARG A 505 -75.89 47.51 16.95
N ASN A 506 -74.69 47.59 16.38
CA ASN A 506 -73.54 48.29 16.97
C ASN A 506 -73.16 47.82 18.38
N MET A 507 -73.20 46.50 18.61
CA MET A 507 -72.90 45.92 19.91
C MET A 507 -72.38 44.49 19.78
N ALA A 508 -71.70 44.03 20.82
CA ALA A 508 -71.28 42.66 21.01
C ALA A 508 -72.18 41.95 22.03
N ASN A 509 -72.29 40.63 21.88
CA ASN A 509 -72.96 39.78 22.85
C ASN A 509 -72.21 38.45 22.93
N VAL A 510 -72.05 37.90 24.14
CA VAL A 510 -71.19 36.75 24.43
C VAL A 510 -71.96 35.66 25.17
N ALA A 511 -71.79 34.39 24.77
CA ALA A 511 -72.47 33.22 25.38
C ALA A 511 -71.56 32.09 25.83
#